data_AF-A0A951B155-F1
#
_entry.id   AF-A0A951B155-F1
#
_cell.length_a   1.000
_cell.length_b   1.000
_cell.length_c   1.000
_cell.angle_alpha   90.00
_cell.angle_beta   90.00
_cell.angle_gamma   90.00
#
_symmetry.space_group_name_H-M   'P 1'
#
loop_
_entity.id
_entity.type
_entity.pdbx_description
1 polymer ?
#
loop_
_entity_poly.entity_id
_entity_poly.type
_entity_poly.pdbx_seq_one_letter_code
_entity_poly.pdbx_strand_id
1 'polypeptide(L)' 'MLTGDVDTGRAILRDYIKATVGFEKLSEATATPAKSLVRMFGPRGNPQARNLFCVIGFLQKQAGIALHVAPQPR' A
#
# COMPACT_ATOMS: atom_id res chain seq x y z
N MET A 1 -3.01 -8.26 -10.24
CA MET A 1 -2.69 -7.01 -9.50
C MET A 1 -1.45 -6.32 -10.07
N LEU A 2 -0.31 -7.00 -10.21
CA LEU A 2 0.88 -6.40 -10.85
C LEU A 2 0.81 -6.32 -12.40
N THR A 3 -0.25 -6.89 -12.98
CA THR A 3 -0.57 -6.87 -14.42
C THR A 3 -1.22 -5.55 -14.91
N GLY A 4 -1.12 -4.46 -14.13
CA GLY A 4 -1.61 -3.14 -14.52
C GLY A 4 -3.01 -2.76 -13.99
N ASP A 5 -3.67 -3.64 -13.22
CA ASP A 5 -4.93 -3.31 -12.56
C ASP A 5 -4.69 -2.54 -11.25
N VAL A 6 -4.50 -1.22 -11.41
CA VAL A 6 -4.18 -0.30 -10.32
C VAL A 6 -5.38 -0.09 -9.38
N ASP A 7 -6.61 -0.12 -9.89
CA ASP A 7 -7.80 0.14 -9.10
C ASP A 7 -8.08 -0.99 -8.12
N THR A 8 -8.01 -2.24 -8.59
CA THR A 8 -8.03 -3.42 -7.71
C THR A 8 -6.84 -3.42 -6.77
N GLY A 9 -5.65 -3.05 -7.29
CA GLY A 9 -4.43 -2.75 -6.55
C GLY A 9 -4.66 -1.96 -5.26
N ARG A 10 -5.22 -0.77 -5.46
CA ARG A 10 -5.47 0.23 -4.45
C ARG A 10 -6.56 -0.20 -3.48
N ALA A 11 -7.63 -0.82 -3.97
CA ALA A 11 -8.74 -1.31 -3.14
C ALA A 11 -8.27 -2.36 -2.13
N ILE A 12 -7.50 -3.36 -2.58
CA ILE A 12 -6.96 -4.42 -1.72
C ILE A 12 -6.01 -3.83 -0.66
N LEU A 13 -5.13 -2.91 -1.05
CA LEU A 13 -4.24 -2.24 -0.09
C LEU A 13 -5.03 -1.45 0.96
N ARG A 14 -6.07 -0.72 0.54
CA ARG A 14 -6.95 0.01 1.48
C ARG A 14 -7.58 -0.93 2.49
N ASP A 15 -8.15 -2.03 2.02
CA ASP A 15 -8.90 -2.96 2.86
C ASP A 15 -7.95 -3.69 3.82
N TYR A 16 -6.75 -4.07 3.34
CA TYR A 16 -5.69 -4.61 4.19
C TYR A 16 -5.23 -3.62 5.28
N ILE A 17 -4.99 -2.34 4.92
CA ILE A 17 -4.64 -1.30 5.90
C ILE A 17 -5.73 -1.18 6.96
N LYS A 18 -7.00 -1.10 6.55
CA LYS A 18 -8.13 -0.99 7.48
C LYS A 18 -8.26 -2.19 8.41
N ALA A 19 -8.00 -3.40 7.91
CA ALA A 19 -8.14 -4.63 8.68
C ALA A 19 -6.95 -4.91 9.62
N THR A 20 -5.80 -4.29 9.40
CA THR A 20 -4.56 -4.62 10.14
C THR A 20 -4.07 -3.46 11.01
N VAL A 21 -3.45 -2.44 10.41
CA VAL A 21 -2.74 -1.37 11.12
C VAL A 21 -3.57 -0.11 11.31
N GLY A 22 -4.51 0.15 10.41
CA GLY A 22 -5.23 1.41 10.32
C GLY A 22 -4.39 2.55 9.74
N PHE A 23 -5.07 3.61 9.31
CA PHE A 23 -4.42 4.76 8.68
C PHE A 23 -3.60 5.62 9.65
N GLU A 24 -3.88 5.54 10.95
CA GLU A 24 -3.31 6.51 11.90
C GLU A 24 -1.90 6.06 12.30
N LYS A 25 -1.75 4.77 12.62
CA LYS A 25 -0.44 4.14 12.82
C LYS A 25 0.41 4.16 11.53
N LEU A 26 -0.23 3.96 10.38
CA LEU A 26 0.47 4.06 9.09
C LEU A 26 0.98 5.49 8.86
N SER A 27 0.19 6.50 9.22
CA SER A 27 0.56 7.92 9.10
C SER A 27 1.81 8.26 9.90
N GLU A 28 1.91 7.76 11.13
CA GLU A 28 3.09 7.91 11.98
C GLU A 28 4.31 7.23 11.36
N ALA A 29 4.16 5.99 10.89
CA ALA A 29 5.26 5.21 10.36
C ALA A 29 5.80 5.73 9.02
N THR A 30 4.96 6.31 8.18
CA THR A 30 5.36 6.83 6.85
C THR A 30 5.51 8.34 6.81
N ALA A 31 5.41 9.03 7.96
CA ALA A 31 5.40 10.49 8.06
C ALA A 31 4.47 11.16 7.02
N THR A 32 3.31 10.53 6.78
CA THR A 32 2.36 10.96 5.74
C THR A 32 1.00 11.16 6.40
N PRO A 33 0.37 12.34 6.31
CA PRO A 33 -0.88 12.60 7.01
C PRO A 33 -1.96 11.55 6.70
N ALA A 34 -2.62 11.03 7.74
CA ALA A 34 -3.70 10.04 7.64
C ALA A 34 -4.78 10.41 6.59
N LYS A 35 -5.25 11.67 6.58
CA LYS A 35 -6.20 12.16 5.56
C LYS A 35 -5.68 12.01 4.14
N SER A 36 -4.38 12.20 3.94
CA SER A 36 -3.72 12.03 2.65
C SER A 36 -3.68 10.56 2.25
N LEU A 37 -3.37 9.66 3.19
CA LEU A 37 -3.40 8.21 2.97
C LEU A 37 -4.81 7.73 2.61
N VAL A 38 -5.83 8.13 3.38
CA VAL A 38 -7.24 7.79 3.10
C VAL A 38 -7.64 8.26 1.70
N ARG A 39 -7.26 9.49 1.31
CA ARG A 39 -7.52 10.02 -0.03
C ARG A 39 -6.77 9.23 -1.10
N MET A 40 -5.48 8.96 -0.90
CA MET A 40 -4.61 8.25 -1.84
C MET A 40 -5.09 6.82 -2.10
N PHE A 41 -5.58 6.12 -1.07
CA PHE A 41 -6.11 4.75 -1.19
C PHE A 41 -7.63 4.70 -1.37
N GLY A 42 -8.29 5.84 -1.53
CA GLY A 42 -9.73 5.93 -1.79
C GLY A 42 -10.14 5.46 -3.19
N PRO A 43 -11.45 5.39 -3.50
CA PRO A 43 -11.95 4.90 -4.79
C PRO A 43 -11.36 5.62 -6.01
N ARG A 44 -11.14 6.94 -5.90
CA ARG A 44 -10.53 7.78 -6.94
C ARG A 44 -9.12 8.26 -6.58
N GLY A 45 -8.49 7.60 -5.60
CA GLY A 45 -7.18 7.97 -5.11
C GLY A 45 -6.08 7.58 -6.09
N ASN A 46 -4.93 8.24 -6.00
CA ASN A 46 -3.73 7.86 -6.74
C ASN A 46 -2.51 7.97 -5.83
N PRO A 47 -2.05 6.86 -5.21
CA PRO A 47 -0.82 6.89 -4.44
C PRO A 47 0.36 7.01 -5.40
N GLN A 48 1.08 8.12 -5.32
CA GLN A 48 2.34 8.27 -6.05
C GLN A 48 3.31 7.15 -5.67
N ALA A 49 4.16 6.73 -6.61
CA ALA A 49 5.10 5.62 -6.44
C ALA A 49 5.86 5.69 -5.10
N ARG A 50 6.40 6.85 -4.74
CA ARG A 50 7.10 7.06 -3.45
C ARG A 50 6.26 6.63 -2.25
N ASN A 51 5.01 7.10 -2.18
CA ASN A 51 4.14 6.81 -1.04
C ASN A 51 3.63 5.37 -1.10
N LEU A 52 3.34 4.86 -2.30
CA LEU A 52 2.96 3.47 -2.52
C LEU A 52 4.04 2.51 -2.01
N PHE A 53 5.30 2.69 -2.43
CA PHE A 53 6.40 1.84 -2.01
C PHE A 53 6.72 1.98 -0.53
N CYS A 54 6.61 3.18 0.04
CA CYS A 54 6.79 3.38 1.48
C CYS A 54 5.73 2.60 2.29
N VAL A 55 4.47 2.67 1.88
CA VAL A 55 3.36 1.93 2.50
C VAL A 55 3.55 0.42 2.32
N ILE A 56 3.85 -0.05 1.10
CA ILE A 56 4.08 -1.48 0.84
C ILE A 56 5.23 -2.01 1.71
N GLY A 57 6.35 -1.28 1.80
CA GLY A 57 7.49 -1.67 2.62
C GLY A 57 7.16 -1.74 4.10
N PHE A 58 6.35 -0.80 4.60
CA PHE A 58 5.87 -0.84 5.98
C PHE A 58 4.98 -2.06 6.24
N LEU A 59 3.99 -2.31 5.37
CA LEU A 59 3.07 -3.44 5.50
C LEU A 59 3.81 -4.78 5.42
N GLN A 60 4.82 -4.89 4.57
CA GLN A 60 5.70 -6.07 4.47
C GLN A 60 6.44 -6.35 5.78
N LYS A 61 7.07 -5.32 6.37
CA LYS A 61 7.75 -5.44 7.67
C LYS A 61 6.78 -5.86 8.77
N GLN A 62 5.57 -5.30 8.79
CA GLN A 62 4.56 -5.65 9.78
C GLN A 62 4.02 -7.08 9.60
N ALA A 63 3.88 -7.53 8.36
CA ALA A 63 3.41 -8.89 8.05
C ALA A 63 4.51 -9.96 8.19
N GLY A 64 5.79 -9.56 8.31
CA GLY A 64 6.93 -10.48 8.28
C GLY A 64 7.15 -11.12 6.90
N ILE A 65 6.75 -10.44 5.81
CA ILE A 65 6.81 -10.95 4.44
C ILE A 65 7.73 -10.05 3.60
N ALA A 66 8.52 -10.64 2.70
CA ALA A 66 9.30 -9.91 1.71
C ALA A 66 8.82 -10.25 0.29
N LEU A 67 8.49 -9.22 -0.50
CA LEU A 67 8.14 -9.39 -1.91
C LEU A 67 9.41 -9.28 -2.76
N HIS A 68 9.64 -10.28 -3.61
CA HIS A 68 10.72 -10.26 -4.60
C HIS A 68 10.16 -10.33 -6.01
N VAL A 69 10.72 -9.52 -6.91
CA VAL A 69 10.45 -9.62 -8.34
C VAL A 69 11.54 -10.47 -8.96
N ALA A 70 11.15 -11.59 -9.56
CA ALA A 70 12.02 -12.48 -10.31
C ALA A 70 11.47 -12.66 -11.73
N PRO A 71 12.32 -12.88 -12.73
CA PRO A 71 11.85 -13.28 -14.05
C PRO A 71 11.06 -14.59 -13.94
N GLN A 72 9.93 -14.67 -14.64
CA GLN A 72 9.19 -15.92 -14.76
C GLN A 72 10.04 -16.88 -15.64
N PRO A 73 10.38 -18.08 -15.17
CA PRO A 73 11.07 -19.06 -16.01
C PRO A 73 10.19 -19.35 -17.24
N ARG A 74 10.83 -19.36 -18.42
CA ARG A 74 10.17 -19.64 -19.70
C ARG A 74 9.72 -21.09 -19.79
#